data_AF-A0A2Z6R1V7-F1
#
_entry.id   AF-A0A2Z6R1V7-F1
#
_cell.length_a   1.000
_cell.length_b   1.000
_cell.length_c   1.000
_cell.angle_alpha   90.00
_cell.angle_beta   90.00
_cell.angle_gamma   90.00
#
_symmetry.space_group_name_H-M   'P 1'
#
loop_
_entity.id
_entity.type
_entity.pdbx_description
1 polymer ?
#
loop_
_entity_poly.entity_id
_entity_poly.type
_entity_poly.pdbx_seq_one_letter_code
_entity_poly.pdbx_strand_id
1 'polypeptide(L)'
;MPKSKSKKKEDIIWKINCDNPTPLAFYRFVKPTHHNHADRKYRNTLNLALVSNPKNRKLTEIRKKFDDGDYKQDWEIWMQEKRAVQVHRSIQETNSIIVGDKCEVGEDQDKEQSQINSDVVNYERSRKDNDVAVASKKKE
;
A
#
# COMPACT_ATOMS: atom_id res chain seq x y z
N MET A 1 10.32 -15.43 27.63
CA MET A 1 10.45 -16.34 26.47
C MET A 1 11.66 -15.94 25.62
N PRO A 2 12.69 -16.79 25.45
CA PRO A 2 13.87 -16.45 24.66
C PRO A 2 13.56 -16.58 23.16
N LYS A 3 12.88 -15.57 22.58
CA LYS A 3 12.47 -15.51 21.17
C LYS A 3 13.64 -15.35 20.17
N SER A 4 14.88 -15.24 20.65
CA SER A 4 16.02 -14.77 19.84
C SER A 4 16.72 -15.86 19.04
N LYS A 5 16.71 -17.11 19.49
CA LYS A 5 17.41 -18.22 18.80
C LYS A 5 16.62 -18.76 17.61
N SER A 6 15.29 -18.82 17.69
CA SER A 6 14.42 -19.29 16.60
C SER A 6 14.41 -18.30 15.43
N LYS A 7 14.27 -17.00 15.71
CA LYS A 7 14.23 -15.95 14.69
C LYS A 7 15.51 -15.91 13.84
N LYS A 8 16.68 -16.06 14.46
CA LYS A 8 17.95 -16.13 13.74
C LYS A 8 18.02 -17.33 12.78
N LYS A 9 17.47 -18.49 13.18
CA LYS A 9 17.41 -19.67 12.31
C LYS A 9 16.47 -19.42 11.12
N GLU A 10 15.30 -18.84 11.36
CA GLU A 10 14.37 -18.45 10.29
C GLU A 10 15.03 -17.50 9.29
N ASP A 11 15.74 -16.47 9.76
CA ASP A 11 16.42 -15.50 8.90
C ASP A 11 17.49 -16.18 8.01
N ILE A 12 18.23 -17.16 8.54
CA ILE A 12 19.24 -17.93 7.80
C ILE A 12 18.57 -18.86 6.78
N ILE A 13 17.55 -19.62 7.20
CA ILE A 13 16.79 -20.52 6.32
C ILE A 13 16.17 -19.73 5.17
N TRP A 14 15.56 -18.58 5.47
CA TRP A 14 15.04 -17.67 4.47
C TRP A 14 16.14 -17.23 3.49
N LYS A 15 17.33 -16.87 3.99
CA LYS A 15 18.45 -16.42 3.15
C LYS A 15 18.91 -17.51 2.17
N ILE A 16 18.96 -18.76 2.62
CA ILE A 16 19.39 -19.91 1.81
C ILE A 16 18.35 -20.26 0.75
N ASN A 17 17.06 -20.23 1.11
CA ASN A 17 15.97 -20.67 0.25
C ASN A 17 15.39 -19.58 -0.66
N CYS A 18 15.59 -18.29 -0.34
CA CYS A 18 15.07 -17.19 -1.13
C CYS A 18 15.78 -17.12 -2.49
N ASP A 19 15.01 -16.98 -3.58
CA ASP A 19 15.52 -16.93 -4.97
C ASP A 19 16.39 -15.71 -5.29
N ASN A 20 16.15 -14.58 -4.63
CA ASN A 20 16.98 -13.39 -4.77
C ASN A 20 17.11 -12.68 -3.41
N PRO A 21 18.03 -13.12 -2.53
CA PRO A 21 18.13 -12.64 -1.15
C PRO A 21 18.82 -11.27 -1.04
N THR A 22 18.36 -10.27 -1.81
CA THR A 22 18.87 -8.90 -1.75
C THR A 22 18.59 -8.24 -0.40
N PRO A 23 19.31 -7.15 -0.05
CA PRO A 23 19.00 -6.35 1.13
C PRO A 23 17.54 -5.89 1.14
N LEU A 24 17.01 -5.35 0.04
CA LEU A 24 15.61 -4.94 -0.06
C LEU A 24 14.63 -6.09 0.23
N ALA A 25 14.83 -7.27 -0.39
CA ALA A 25 13.98 -8.44 -0.14
C ALA A 25 14.00 -8.84 1.33
N PHE A 26 15.18 -8.76 1.96
CA PHE A 26 15.33 -9.02 3.38
C PHE A 26 14.65 -7.95 4.25
N TYR A 27 14.73 -6.66 3.89
CA TYR A 27 14.04 -5.60 4.62
C TYR A 27 12.53 -5.79 4.60
N ARG A 28 11.96 -6.18 3.45
CA ARG A 28 10.53 -6.54 3.36
C ARG A 28 10.17 -7.73 4.25
N PHE A 29 11.05 -8.73 4.36
CA PHE A 29 10.86 -9.90 5.22
C PHE A 29 10.92 -9.57 6.72
N VAL A 30 11.95 -8.86 7.15
CA VAL A 30 12.22 -8.60 8.59
C VAL A 30 11.50 -7.35 9.10
N LYS A 31 11.11 -6.45 8.20
CA LYS A 31 10.45 -5.16 8.46
C LYS A 31 11.20 -4.29 9.48
N PRO A 32 12.49 -4.00 9.28
CA PRO A 32 13.30 -3.24 10.22
C PRO A 32 12.83 -1.78 10.37
N THR A 33 13.16 -1.20 11.52
CA THR A 33 12.89 0.23 11.81
C THR A 33 14.11 1.11 11.61
N HIS A 34 15.32 0.61 11.90
CA HIS A 34 16.55 1.40 11.84
C HIS A 34 17.53 0.82 10.82
N HIS A 35 18.11 1.70 10.00
CA HIS A 35 19.01 1.32 8.91
C HIS A 35 20.22 0.51 9.42
N ASN A 36 20.98 1.06 10.37
CA ASN A 36 22.18 0.42 10.91
C ASN A 36 21.89 -0.97 11.49
N HIS A 37 20.69 -1.16 12.06
CA HIS A 37 20.28 -2.45 12.57
C HIS A 37 19.95 -3.43 11.44
N ALA A 38 19.24 -2.97 10.41
CA ALA A 38 18.90 -3.75 9.23
C ALA A 38 20.15 -4.23 8.49
N ASP A 39 21.09 -3.32 8.25
CA ASP A 39 22.36 -3.55 7.58
C ASP A 39 23.20 -4.60 8.34
N ARG A 40 23.46 -4.35 9.62
CA ARG A 40 24.19 -5.28 10.48
C ARG A 40 23.53 -6.65 10.51
N LYS A 41 22.20 -6.70 10.62
CA LYS A 41 21.45 -7.96 10.66
C LYS A 41 21.55 -8.70 9.33
N TYR A 42 21.42 -8.00 8.21
CA TYR A 42 21.57 -8.58 6.87
C TYR A 42 22.97 -9.18 6.69
N ARG A 43 24.02 -8.39 6.96
CA ARG A 43 25.43 -8.81 6.84
C ARG A 43 25.71 -10.06 7.69
N ASN A 44 25.26 -10.06 8.95
CA ASN A 44 25.43 -11.22 9.83
C ASN A 44 24.70 -12.46 9.32
N THR A 45 23.47 -12.30 8.83
CA THR A 45 22.67 -13.42 8.30
C THR A 45 23.30 -13.97 7.02
N LEU A 46 23.80 -13.10 6.14
CA LEU A 46 24.50 -13.50 4.93
C LEU A 46 25.80 -14.24 5.24
N ASN A 47 26.59 -13.76 6.20
CA ASN A 47 27.79 -14.46 6.67
C ASN A 47 27.48 -15.86 7.18
N LEU A 48 26.46 -16.00 8.04
CA LEU A 48 26.07 -17.29 8.59
C LEU A 48 25.54 -18.25 7.51
N ALA A 49 24.80 -17.73 6.53
CA ALA A 49 24.33 -18.51 5.39
C ALA A 49 25.50 -18.99 4.50
N LEU A 50 26.51 -18.15 4.27
CA LEU A 50 27.73 -18.52 3.53
C LEU A 50 28.58 -19.53 4.29
N VAL A 51 28.73 -19.39 5.61
CA VAL A 51 29.41 -20.40 6.45
C VAL A 51 28.69 -21.75 6.39
N SER A 52 27.35 -21.73 6.35
CA SER A 52 26.53 -22.95 6.27
C SER A 52 26.51 -23.57 4.86
N ASN A 53 26.72 -22.76 3.82
CA ASN A 53 26.65 -23.19 2.43
C ASN A 53 27.68 -22.45 1.55
N PRO A 54 28.99 -22.75 1.71
CA PRO A 54 30.08 -21.95 1.13
C PRO A 54 30.19 -22.05 -0.39
N LYS A 55 29.64 -23.10 -1.00
CA LYS A 55 29.64 -23.29 -2.46
C LYS A 55 28.46 -22.61 -3.16
N ASN A 56 27.58 -21.93 -2.42
CA ASN A 56 26.43 -21.23 -2.98
C ASN A 56 26.87 -19.97 -3.74
N ARG A 57 27.07 -20.11 -5.06
CA ARG A 57 27.53 -19.03 -5.96
C ARG A 57 26.69 -17.75 -5.83
N LYS A 58 25.38 -17.89 -5.72
CA LYS A 58 24.45 -16.78 -5.60
C LYS A 58 24.64 -15.97 -4.31
N LEU A 59 24.83 -16.63 -3.18
CA LEU A 59 25.14 -15.91 -1.93
C LEU A 59 26.49 -15.18 -2.02
N THR A 60 27.46 -15.76 -2.71
CA THR A 60 28.77 -15.14 -2.94
C THR A 60 28.68 -13.92 -3.87
N GLU A 61 27.89 -13.98 -4.93
CA GLU A 61 27.63 -12.86 -5.83
C GLU A 61 26.91 -11.72 -5.12
N ILE A 62 25.88 -12.04 -4.35
CA ILE A 62 25.15 -11.07 -3.53
C ILE A 62 26.06 -10.42 -2.50
N ARG A 63 27.01 -11.19 -1.95
CA ARG A 63 27.99 -10.62 -1.02
C ARG A 63 28.86 -9.56 -1.68
N LYS A 64 29.33 -9.80 -2.90
CA LYS A 64 30.12 -8.81 -3.66
C LYS A 64 29.31 -7.54 -3.89
N LYS A 65 28.10 -7.67 -4.48
CA LYS A 65 27.20 -6.53 -4.73
C LYS A 65 26.90 -5.73 -3.47
N PHE A 66 26.71 -6.42 -2.34
CA PHE A 66 26.47 -5.78 -1.07
C PHE A 66 27.67 -4.97 -0.58
N ASP A 67 28.89 -5.52 -0.69
CA ASP A 67 30.11 -4.81 -0.30
C ASP A 67 30.42 -3.63 -1.24
N ASP A 68 29.97 -3.67 -2.50
CA ASP A 68 30.10 -2.58 -3.48
C ASP A 68 29.18 -1.37 -3.17
N GLY A 69 28.32 -1.45 -2.16
CA GLY A 69 27.55 -0.30 -1.65
C GLY A 69 26.14 -0.13 -2.20
N ASP A 70 25.65 -1.10 -2.99
CA ASP A 70 24.33 -1.10 -3.65
C ASP A 70 23.14 -1.17 -2.64
N TYR A 71 23.42 -1.36 -1.35
CA TYR A 71 22.40 -1.54 -0.31
C TYR A 71 21.76 -0.23 0.21
N LYS A 72 22.35 0.94 -0.07
CA LYS A 72 21.80 2.23 0.39
C LYS A 72 20.49 2.55 -0.33
N GLN A 73 20.46 2.35 -1.65
CA GLN A 73 19.26 2.53 -2.46
C GLN A 73 18.15 1.57 -2.02
N ASP A 74 18.49 0.32 -1.71
CA ASP A 74 17.55 -0.67 -1.16
C ASP A 74 16.88 -0.19 0.14
N TRP A 75 17.61 0.50 1.01
CA TRP A 75 17.05 1.05 2.24
C TRP A 75 16.06 2.20 1.95
N GLU A 76 16.41 3.09 1.02
CA GLU A 76 15.53 4.20 0.62
C GLU A 76 14.22 3.69 0.01
N ILE A 77 14.31 2.68 -0.88
CA ILE A 77 13.14 2.02 -1.46
C ILE A 77 12.25 1.43 -0.35
N TRP A 78 12.84 0.69 0.60
CA TRP A 78 12.09 0.14 1.73
C TRP A 78 11.38 1.22 2.55
N MET A 79 12.04 2.35 2.79
CA MET A 79 11.43 3.46 3.55
C MET A 79 10.27 4.12 2.79
N GLN A 80 10.36 4.24 1.46
CA GLN A 80 9.25 4.71 0.63
C GLN A 80 8.07 3.75 0.69
N GLU A 81 8.30 2.43 0.55
CA GLU A 81 7.26 1.41 0.66
C GLU A 81 6.57 1.45 2.02
N LYS A 82 7.36 1.54 3.10
CA LYS A 82 6.84 1.62 4.47
C LYS A 82 5.96 2.85 4.68
N ARG A 83 6.37 4.01 4.16
CA ARG A 83 5.58 5.25 4.20
C ARG A 83 4.29 5.13 3.41
N ALA A 84 4.33 4.56 2.20
CA ALA A 84 3.15 4.36 1.37
C ALA A 84 2.09 3.51 2.10
N VAL A 85 2.50 2.44 2.77
CA VAL A 85 1.59 1.61 3.59
C VAL A 85 1.01 2.41 4.77
N GLN A 86 1.80 3.24 5.44
CA GLN A 86 1.33 4.08 6.54
C GLN A 86 0.31 5.11 6.07
N VAL A 87 0.57 5.80 4.96
CA VAL A 87 -0.36 6.76 4.37
C VAL A 87 -1.65 6.07 3.98
N HIS A 88 -1.58 4.91 3.32
CA HIS A 88 -2.77 4.17 2.92
C HIS A 88 -3.62 3.76 4.12
N ARG A 89 -3.00 3.29 5.21
CA ARG A 89 -3.70 2.97 6.46
C ARG A 89 -4.35 4.20 7.09
N SER A 90 -3.63 5.31 7.16
CA SER A 90 -4.17 6.58 7.68
C SER A 90 -5.39 7.03 6.89
N ILE A 91 -5.37 6.93 5.55
CA ILE A 91 -6.52 7.25 4.71
C ILE A 91 -7.70 6.32 5.02
N GLN A 92 -7.46 5.01 5.13
CA GLN A 92 -8.51 4.04 5.50
C GLN A 92 -9.10 4.32 6.88
N GLU A 93 -8.27 4.64 7.86
CA GLU A 93 -8.67 4.99 9.22
C GLU A 93 -9.52 6.27 9.23
N THR A 94 -9.06 7.34 8.57
CA THR A 94 -9.83 8.59 8.46
C THR A 94 -11.16 8.39 7.72
N ASN A 95 -11.16 7.61 6.62
CA ASN A 95 -12.39 7.30 5.91
C ASN A 95 -13.37 6.49 6.79
N SER A 96 -12.86 5.59 7.63
CA SER A 96 -13.69 4.81 8.55
C SER A 96 -14.31 5.70 9.63
N ILE A 97 -13.56 6.68 10.15
CA ILE A 97 -14.07 7.68 11.11
C ILE A 97 -15.15 8.55 10.45
N ILE A 98 -14.91 9.09 9.25
CA ILE A 98 -15.91 9.92 8.55
C ILE A 98 -17.20 9.14 8.27
N VAL A 99 -17.11 7.84 7.96
CA VAL A 99 -18.30 6.99 7.77
C VAL A 99 -18.99 6.72 9.11
N GLY A 100 -18.24 6.51 10.20
CA GLY A 100 -18.79 6.35 11.55
C GLY A 100 -19.49 7.62 12.07
N ASP A 101 -18.86 8.78 11.90
CA ASP A 101 -19.40 10.08 12.32
C ASP A 101 -20.62 10.52 11.49
N LYS A 102 -20.77 10.01 10.25
CA LYS A 102 -22.01 10.18 9.46
C LYS A 102 -23.18 9.34 9.97
N CYS A 103 -22.94 8.36 10.84
CA CYS A 103 -23.97 7.47 11.36
C CYS A 103 -24.46 7.82 12.78
N GLU A 104 -23.85 8.79 13.46
CA GLU A 104 -24.23 9.19 14.82
C GLU A 104 -24.67 10.66 14.92
N VAL A 105 -25.73 11.06 14.23
CA VAL A 105 -26.74 12.03 14.77
C VAL A 105 -28.09 11.79 14.10
N GLY A 106 -29.06 11.31 14.88
CA GLY A 106 -30.48 11.71 14.80
C GLY A 106 -31.42 10.89 13.93
N GLU A 107 -32.08 9.89 14.54
CA GLU A 107 -33.47 9.58 14.18
C GLU A 107 -34.31 10.85 14.44
N ASP A 108 -34.76 11.51 13.38
CA ASP A 108 -36.03 12.22 13.34
C ASP A 108 -36.52 12.32 11.89
N GLN A 109 -37.82 12.11 11.76
CA GLN A 109 -38.53 11.67 10.56
C GLN A 109 -38.56 12.67 9.41
N ASP A 110 -38.52 12.10 8.20
CA ASP A 110 -39.35 12.44 7.04
C ASP A 110 -39.75 13.92 6.88
N LYS A 111 -39.04 14.68 6.05
CA LYS A 111 -39.57 15.78 5.20
C LYS A 111 -38.46 16.56 4.46
N GLU A 112 -37.69 15.90 3.59
CA GLU A 112 -36.89 16.70 2.61
C GLU A 112 -36.66 16.01 1.26
N GLN A 113 -37.35 14.89 0.99
CA GLN A 113 -37.31 14.23 -0.32
C GLN A 113 -38.46 14.67 -1.27
N SER A 114 -39.38 15.52 -0.80
CA SER A 114 -40.52 16.01 -1.60
C SER A 114 -40.23 17.27 -2.42
N GLN A 115 -39.14 18.01 -2.15
CA GLN A 115 -38.83 19.22 -2.90
C GLN A 115 -38.06 18.92 -4.20
N ILE A 116 -37.10 17.98 -4.15
CA ILE A 116 -36.21 17.66 -5.28
C ILE A 116 -36.97 16.99 -6.43
N ASN A 117 -37.97 16.15 -6.13
CA ASN A 117 -38.76 15.49 -7.16
C ASN A 117 -39.73 16.45 -7.90
N SER A 118 -40.05 17.62 -7.34
CA SER A 118 -40.90 18.60 -8.04
C SER A 118 -40.14 19.45 -9.04
N ASP A 119 -38.86 19.75 -8.77
CA ASP A 119 -38.03 20.58 -9.65
C ASP A 119 -37.53 19.79 -10.88
N VAL A 120 -37.22 18.50 -10.71
CA VAL A 120 -36.80 17.63 -11.83
C VAL A 120 -37.96 17.36 -12.80
N VAL A 121 -39.18 17.17 -12.29
CA VAL A 121 -40.37 16.93 -13.13
C VAL A 121 -40.77 18.19 -13.91
N ASN A 122 -40.55 19.39 -13.37
CA ASN A 122 -40.82 20.65 -14.07
C ASN A 122 -39.79 20.97 -15.16
N TYR A 123 -38.52 20.58 -15.00
CA TYR A 123 -37.50 20.79 -16.03
C TYR A 123 -37.72 19.88 -17.25
N GLU A 124 -38.14 18.63 -17.05
CA GLU A 124 -38.42 17.72 -18.15
C GLU A 124 -39.70 18.05 -18.93
N ARG A 125 -40.69 18.68 -18.28
CA ARG A 125 -41.92 19.11 -18.96
C ARG A 125 -41.67 20.32 -19.88
N SER A 126 -40.83 21.26 -19.45
CA SER A 126 -40.45 22.45 -20.23
C SER A 126 -39.57 22.14 -21.45
N ARG A 127 -38.89 20.98 -21.45
CA ARG A 127 -38.04 20.54 -22.58
C ARG A 127 -38.85 19.91 -23.72
N LYS A 128 -39.97 19.24 -23.42
CA LYS A 128 -40.83 18.59 -24.44
C LYS A 128 -41.70 19.58 -25.22
N ASP A 129 -42.01 20.75 -24.66
CA ASP A 129 -42.81 21.76 -25.36
C ASP A 129 -41.98 22.65 -26.32
N ASN A 130 -40.65 22.71 -26.16
CA ASN A 130 -39.77 23.48 -27.05
C ASN A 130 -39.36 22.73 -28.33
N ASP A 131 -39.29 21.40 -28.31
CA ASP A 131 -38.95 20.61 -29.51
C ASP A 131 -40.10 20.50 -30.51
N VAL A 132 -41.36 20.75 -30.09
CA VAL A 132 -42.52 20.81 -31.00
C VAL A 132 -42.62 22.15 -31.74
N ALA A 133 -42.10 23.23 -31.17
CA ALA A 133 -42.16 24.57 -31.77
C ALA A 133 -41.10 24.80 -32.87
N VAL A 134 -39.98 24.06 -32.85
CA VAL A 134 -38.89 24.22 -33.85
C VAL A 134 -39.15 23.39 -35.12
N ALA A 135 -40.00 22.36 -35.07
CA ALA A 135 -40.34 21.53 -36.24
C ALA A 135 -41.39 22.13 -37.18
N SER A 136 -42.06 23.24 -36.81
CA SER A 136 -43.16 23.84 -37.60
C SER A 136 -42.79 25.10 -38.40
N LYS A 137 -41.50 25.44 -38.54
CA LYS A 137 -41.02 26.59 -39.37
C LYS A 137 -40.19 26.20 -40.59
N LYS A 138 -40.45 25.01 -41.15
CA LYS A 138 -39.89 24.57 -42.44
C LYS A 138 -41.01 24.03 -43.34
N LYS A 139 -41.92 24.92 -43.74
CA LYS A 139 -42.83 24.77 -44.89
C LYS A 139 -43.47 26.12 -45.16
N GLU A 140 -42.78 26.93 -45.93
CA GLU A 140 -43.29 27.67 -47.10
C GLU A 140 -42.10 28.26 -47.86
#